data_AF-A0A7C3RCW3-F1
#
_entry.id   AF-A0A7C3RCW3-F1
#
_cell.length_a   1.000
_cell.length_b   1.000
_cell.length_c   1.000
_cell.angle_alpha   90.00
_cell.angle_beta   90.00
_cell.angle_gamma   90.00
#
_symmetry.space_group_name_H-M   'P 1'
#
loop_
_entity.id
_entity.type
_entity.pdbx_description
1 polymer ?
#
loop_
_entity_poly.entity_id
_entity_poly.type
_entity_poly.pdbx_seq_one_letter_code
_entity_poly.pdbx_strand_id
1 'polypeptide(L)'
;MFLKLREEIAKSLRSSGFRVLSPYKVGIGWVDLAIPRKRMGVDILDGSYDSCVERLTSHPFNDIRIIDDNSLDEFSKELGISVNPDYEEQDFEELDSPSAYVKAFEDALTYLYITGEVYEKEIDYRPLITTLPDLKRLQYAVSYSKPKLNPETFVCLTHEGYSAAKKVILRRMEMFEKKLRKLSSPESYLVALGMSAGLRVSETDYLDEYDLKSLLSFMKRLNEEKIKVDTSLHPKVALCRFLVDTVLNGKALKIAKSLKNLGLAFRVKKFSPFGHYLGEEYRIAREAVEALIKFSYAEIPKDCLKEFMALTYPLSNSDIYPIMSYSGEYLRKAEKNGVCRLEGSKINLSDRFIDYAKVRLAILVEKVIKNLS
;
A
#
# COMPACT_ATOMS: atom_id res chain seq x y z
N MET A 1 -4.28 -12.80 15.16
CA MET A 1 -4.09 -11.84 14.05
C MET A 1 -4.82 -12.31 12.77
N PHE A 2 -5.51 -11.43 12.02
CA PHE A 2 -6.31 -11.80 10.84
C PHE A 2 -5.56 -12.55 9.72
N LEU A 3 -4.25 -12.36 9.59
CA LEU A 3 -3.46 -12.92 8.49
C LEU A 3 -3.39 -14.46 8.52
N LYS A 4 -3.28 -15.06 9.72
CA LYS A 4 -3.31 -16.53 9.89
C LYS A 4 -4.68 -17.09 9.56
N LEU A 5 -5.73 -16.51 10.13
CA LEU A 5 -7.11 -16.92 9.87
C LEU A 5 -7.43 -16.86 8.38
N ARG A 6 -6.96 -15.81 7.67
CA ARG A 6 -7.07 -15.74 6.21
C ARG A 6 -6.43 -16.93 5.52
N GLU A 7 -5.20 -17.31 5.89
CA GLU A 7 -4.50 -18.43 5.24
C GLU A 7 -5.22 -19.76 5.46
N GLU A 8 -5.71 -20.00 6.67
CA GLU A 8 -6.50 -21.19 6.98
C GLU A 8 -7.83 -21.22 6.21
N ILE A 9 -8.58 -20.12 6.19
CA ILE A 9 -9.82 -20.05 5.38
C ILE A 9 -9.51 -20.27 3.89
N ALA A 10 -8.46 -19.64 3.35
CA ALA A 10 -8.10 -19.81 1.94
C ALA A 10 -7.70 -21.26 1.62
N LYS A 11 -6.96 -21.91 2.52
CA LYS A 11 -6.56 -23.32 2.41
C LYS A 11 -7.77 -24.24 2.44
N SER A 12 -8.66 -24.10 3.43
CA SER A 12 -9.87 -24.92 3.56
C SER A 12 -10.79 -24.76 2.36
N LEU A 13 -11.00 -23.54 1.87
CA LEU A 13 -11.79 -23.30 0.65
C LEU A 13 -11.17 -23.96 -0.58
N ARG A 14 -9.84 -23.87 -0.77
CA ARG A 14 -9.17 -24.54 -1.90
C ARG A 14 -9.31 -26.06 -1.83
N SER A 15 -9.17 -26.63 -0.64
CA SER A 15 -9.37 -28.07 -0.39
C SER A 15 -10.80 -28.52 -0.69
N SER A 16 -11.79 -27.66 -0.41
CA SER A 16 -13.21 -27.90 -0.77
C SER A 16 -13.54 -27.56 -2.24
N GLY A 17 -12.53 -27.33 -3.10
CA GLY A 17 -12.71 -27.15 -4.55
C GLY A 17 -13.03 -25.72 -5.00
N PHE A 18 -12.99 -24.73 -4.11
CA PHE A 18 -13.19 -23.34 -4.49
C PHE A 18 -11.93 -22.75 -5.13
N ARG A 19 -12.13 -21.95 -6.19
CA ARG A 19 -11.08 -21.07 -6.71
C ARG A 19 -11.03 -19.82 -5.84
N VAL A 20 -9.96 -19.68 -5.03
CA VAL A 20 -9.78 -18.57 -4.10
C VAL A 20 -8.53 -17.76 -4.42
N LEU A 21 -8.71 -16.44 -4.54
CA LEU A 21 -7.62 -15.47 -4.62
C LEU A 21 -7.40 -14.89 -3.22
N SER A 22 -6.18 -14.99 -2.70
CA SER A 22 -5.85 -14.51 -1.36
C SER A 22 -4.40 -14.04 -1.28
N PRO A 23 -4.16 -12.81 -0.82
CA PRO A 23 -5.13 -11.70 -0.73
C PRO A 23 -5.54 -11.21 -2.12
N TYR A 24 -6.64 -10.46 -2.20
CA TYR A 24 -7.14 -9.92 -3.46
C TYR A 24 -7.05 -8.39 -3.48
N LYS A 25 -6.37 -7.83 -4.48
CA LYS A 25 -6.24 -6.37 -4.67
C LYS A 25 -7.56 -5.81 -5.18
N VAL A 26 -8.05 -4.77 -4.52
CA VAL A 26 -9.27 -4.02 -4.89
C VAL A 26 -8.94 -2.53 -5.08
N GLY A 27 -9.94 -1.71 -5.40
CA GLY A 27 -9.75 -0.27 -5.63
C GLY A 27 -9.10 0.44 -4.43
N ILE A 28 -9.49 0.05 -3.21
CA ILE A 28 -8.93 0.56 -1.96
C ILE A 28 -8.27 -0.59 -1.19
N GLY A 29 -6.92 -0.63 -1.16
CA GLY A 29 -6.19 -1.64 -0.38
C GLY A 29 -6.31 -3.07 -0.91
N TRP A 30 -6.57 -4.03 -0.02
CA TRP A 30 -6.77 -5.46 -0.30
C TRP A 30 -7.90 -6.00 0.56
N VAL A 31 -8.65 -6.96 0.04
CA VAL A 31 -9.54 -7.82 0.84
C VAL A 31 -8.86 -9.17 1.06
N ASP A 32 -9.22 -9.86 2.13
CA ASP A 32 -8.57 -11.13 2.49
C ASP A 32 -8.77 -12.21 1.45
N LEU A 33 -9.99 -12.34 0.92
CA LEU A 33 -10.34 -13.37 -0.05
C LEU A 33 -11.28 -12.81 -1.12
N ALA A 34 -11.11 -13.31 -2.34
CA ALA A 34 -12.12 -13.24 -3.37
C ALA A 34 -12.42 -14.65 -3.90
N ILE A 35 -13.71 -14.95 -4.09
CA ILE A 35 -14.20 -16.20 -4.68
C ILE A 35 -14.89 -15.84 -6.01
N PRO A 36 -14.15 -15.79 -7.14
CA PRO A 36 -14.64 -15.18 -8.38
C PRO A 36 -15.90 -15.83 -8.93
N ARG A 37 -16.02 -17.16 -8.83
CA ARG A 37 -17.22 -17.88 -9.32
C ARG A 37 -18.49 -17.52 -8.56
N LYS A 38 -18.38 -17.16 -7.29
CA LYS A 38 -19.50 -16.66 -6.47
C LYS A 38 -19.63 -15.13 -6.54
N ARG A 39 -18.71 -14.44 -7.21
CA ARG A 39 -18.55 -12.97 -7.16
C ARG A 39 -18.57 -12.44 -5.71
N MET A 40 -17.96 -13.21 -4.81
CA MET A 40 -17.97 -12.95 -3.38
C MET A 40 -16.64 -12.33 -2.94
N GLY A 41 -16.71 -11.24 -2.19
CA GLY A 41 -15.58 -10.65 -1.46
C GLY A 41 -15.72 -10.98 0.02
N VAL A 42 -14.62 -11.41 0.64
CA VAL A 42 -14.58 -11.73 2.07
C VAL A 42 -13.45 -10.94 2.70
N ASP A 43 -13.74 -10.31 3.84
CA ASP A 43 -12.76 -9.61 4.64
C ASP A 43 -12.93 -9.96 6.11
N ILE A 44 -11.84 -10.22 6.81
CA ILE A 44 -11.82 -10.53 8.24
C ILE A 44 -11.72 -9.22 8.99
N LEU A 45 -12.66 -9.02 9.91
CA LEU A 45 -12.72 -7.87 10.80
C LEU A 45 -11.54 -7.93 11.78
N ASP A 46 -10.66 -6.95 11.67
CA ASP A 46 -9.58 -6.76 12.62
C ASP A 46 -9.27 -5.26 12.76
N GLY A 47 -9.89 -4.63 13.74
CA GLY A 47 -9.79 -3.18 14.00
C GLY A 47 -11.03 -2.39 13.58
N SER A 48 -11.08 -1.94 12.32
CA SER A 48 -12.18 -1.08 11.84
C SER A 48 -13.14 -1.81 10.89
N TYR A 49 -14.42 -1.83 11.27
CA TYR A 49 -15.50 -2.33 10.42
C TYR A 49 -15.69 -1.46 9.17
N ASP A 50 -15.72 -0.14 9.33
CA ASP A 50 -15.86 0.81 8.21
C ASP A 50 -14.76 0.64 7.16
N SER A 51 -13.54 0.36 7.63
CA SER A 51 -12.41 0.04 6.76
C SER A 51 -12.67 -1.23 5.94
N CYS A 52 -13.26 -2.28 6.54
CA CYS A 52 -13.62 -3.49 5.81
C CYS A 52 -14.71 -3.22 4.76
N VAL A 53 -15.76 -2.49 5.14
CA VAL A 53 -16.85 -2.11 4.23
C VAL A 53 -16.31 -1.29 3.06
N GLU A 54 -15.46 -0.30 3.31
CA GLU A 54 -14.89 0.55 2.25
C GLU A 54 -14.08 -0.27 1.24
N ARG A 55 -13.24 -1.21 1.71
CA ARG A 55 -12.45 -2.05 0.81
C ARG A 55 -13.33 -2.97 -0.02
N LEU A 56 -14.28 -3.67 0.61
CA LEU A 56 -15.20 -4.59 -0.06
C LEU A 56 -16.08 -3.88 -1.09
N THR A 57 -16.57 -2.68 -0.79
CA THR A 57 -17.41 -1.89 -1.69
C THR A 57 -16.62 -1.14 -2.78
N SER A 58 -15.29 -1.07 -2.67
CA SER A 58 -14.42 -0.53 -3.72
C SER A 58 -14.26 -1.44 -4.95
N HIS A 59 -14.91 -2.61 -4.93
CA HIS A 59 -14.92 -3.60 -6.01
C HIS A 59 -16.35 -4.13 -6.23
N PRO A 60 -16.77 -4.46 -7.47
CA PRO A 60 -18.14 -4.88 -7.76
C PRO A 60 -18.40 -6.36 -7.42
N PHE A 61 -18.19 -6.72 -6.15
CA PHE A 61 -18.67 -7.98 -5.58
C PHE A 61 -20.20 -7.96 -5.50
N ASN A 62 -20.83 -9.11 -5.74
CA ASN A 62 -22.27 -9.27 -5.59
C ASN A 62 -22.64 -9.73 -4.18
N ASP A 63 -21.76 -10.51 -3.56
CA ASP A 63 -21.88 -10.99 -2.18
C ASP A 63 -20.67 -10.46 -1.39
N ILE A 64 -20.93 -9.83 -0.25
CA ILE A 64 -19.92 -9.21 0.61
C ILE A 64 -20.07 -9.82 1.98
N ARG A 65 -19.00 -10.45 2.48
CA ARG A 65 -18.95 -11.05 3.82
C ARG A 65 -17.84 -10.41 4.64
N ILE A 66 -18.21 -9.96 5.83
CA ILE A 66 -17.25 -9.53 6.85
C ILE A 66 -17.26 -10.60 7.92
N ILE A 67 -16.11 -11.22 8.15
CA ILE A 67 -15.95 -12.34 9.09
C ILE A 67 -15.37 -11.80 10.39
N ASP A 68 -16.09 -12.03 11.47
CA ASP A 68 -15.68 -11.82 12.86
C ASP A 68 -15.80 -13.14 13.63
N ASP A 69 -15.49 -13.10 14.93
CA ASP A 69 -15.52 -14.28 15.79
C ASP A 69 -16.91 -14.96 15.86
N ASN A 70 -17.99 -14.21 15.62
CA ASN A 70 -19.36 -14.74 15.70
C ASN A 70 -19.86 -15.31 14.36
N SER A 71 -19.32 -14.86 13.25
CA SER A 71 -19.78 -15.21 11.89
C SER A 71 -18.92 -16.26 11.20
N LEU A 72 -17.74 -16.60 11.74
CA LEU A 72 -16.85 -17.61 11.16
C LEU A 72 -17.51 -18.99 11.06
N ASP A 73 -18.24 -19.41 12.08
CA ASP A 73 -18.92 -20.71 12.12
C ASP A 73 -20.05 -20.80 11.08
N GLU A 74 -20.84 -19.73 10.95
CA GLU A 74 -21.91 -19.64 9.95
C GLU A 74 -21.34 -19.67 8.54
N PHE A 75 -20.31 -18.87 8.27
CA PHE A 75 -19.61 -18.84 7.00
C PHE A 75 -19.01 -20.21 6.65
N SER A 76 -18.40 -20.88 7.63
CA SER A 76 -17.79 -22.19 7.44
C SER A 76 -18.82 -23.26 7.10
N LYS A 77 -19.97 -23.25 7.80
CA LYS A 77 -21.11 -24.15 7.52
C LYS A 77 -21.71 -23.89 6.14
N GLU A 78 -21.95 -22.62 5.78
CA GLU A 78 -22.52 -22.24 4.48
C GLU A 78 -21.66 -22.72 3.30
N LEU A 79 -20.33 -22.64 3.43
CA LEU A 79 -19.39 -23.03 2.39
C LEU A 79 -18.92 -24.48 2.49
N GLY A 80 -19.37 -25.24 3.49
CA GLY A 80 -18.96 -26.63 3.70
C GLY A 80 -17.45 -26.76 3.91
N ILE A 81 -16.86 -25.81 4.65
CA ILE A 81 -15.44 -25.84 5.03
C ILE A 81 -15.30 -26.08 6.53
N SER A 82 -14.19 -26.69 6.91
CA SER A 82 -13.76 -26.75 8.31
C SER A 82 -12.57 -25.81 8.46
N VAL A 83 -12.70 -24.83 9.34
CA VAL A 83 -11.63 -23.90 9.70
C VAL A 83 -11.32 -24.17 11.16
N ASN A 84 -10.08 -24.52 11.47
CA ASN A 84 -9.62 -24.58 12.84
C ASN A 84 -8.91 -23.26 13.15
N PRO A 85 -9.55 -22.30 13.84
CA PRO A 85 -8.91 -21.04 14.21
C PRO A 85 -7.77 -21.26 15.22
N ASP A 86 -7.84 -22.35 15.98
CA ASP A 86 -6.85 -22.80 16.97
C ASP A 86 -5.89 -23.82 16.36
N TYR A 87 -5.61 -23.76 15.04
CA TYR A 87 -4.57 -24.61 14.46
C TYR A 87 -3.33 -24.42 15.31
N GLU A 88 -2.93 -25.49 16.00
CA GLU A 88 -1.82 -25.51 16.92
C GLU A 88 -0.71 -24.74 16.23
N GLU A 89 -0.15 -23.76 16.95
CA GLU A 89 1.24 -23.43 16.72
C GLU A 89 1.87 -24.82 16.55
N GLN A 90 2.40 -25.14 15.35
CA GLN A 90 3.61 -25.95 15.41
C GLN A 90 4.39 -25.18 16.43
N ASP A 91 4.50 -25.73 17.65
CA ASP A 91 5.28 -25.15 18.71
C ASP A 91 6.48 -24.69 17.94
N PHE A 92 6.57 -23.37 17.73
CA PHE A 92 7.84 -22.81 17.44
C PHE A 92 8.41 -23.10 18.79
N GLU A 93 9.05 -24.29 18.93
CA GLU A 93 9.97 -24.55 20.00
C GLU A 93 10.62 -23.20 20.11
N GLU A 94 10.40 -22.54 21.24
CA GLU A 94 11.20 -21.42 21.62
C GLU A 94 12.59 -22.03 21.58
N LEU A 95 13.20 -21.99 20.38
CA LEU A 95 14.59 -22.25 20.15
C LEU A 95 15.15 -21.05 20.85
N ASP A 96 15.36 -21.24 22.15
CA ASP A 96 15.93 -20.31 23.11
C ASP A 96 16.89 -19.42 22.34
N SER A 97 16.46 -18.20 22.03
CA SER A 97 17.20 -17.27 21.18
C SER A 97 17.77 -17.90 19.89
N PRO A 98 17.05 -17.91 18.75
CA PRO A 98 17.53 -18.53 17.52
C PRO A 98 18.94 -18.03 17.22
N SER A 99 19.83 -18.95 16.83
CA SER A 99 21.25 -18.62 16.63
C SER A 99 21.38 -17.37 15.76
N ALA A 100 22.41 -16.56 16.01
CA ALA A 100 22.62 -15.33 15.25
C ALA A 100 22.61 -15.57 13.72
N TYR A 101 23.00 -16.77 13.30
CA TYR A 101 22.94 -17.23 11.93
C TYR A 101 21.50 -17.46 11.42
N VAL A 102 20.65 -18.17 12.18
CA VAL A 102 19.23 -18.40 11.81
C VAL A 102 18.50 -17.06 11.68
N LYS A 103 18.72 -16.14 12.63
CA LYS A 103 18.15 -14.79 12.56
C LYS A 103 18.62 -14.05 11.31
N ALA A 104 19.91 -14.10 10.99
CA ALA A 104 20.45 -13.46 9.79
C ALA A 104 19.85 -14.04 8.50
N PHE A 105 19.57 -15.35 8.49
CA PHE A 105 18.94 -16.04 7.36
C PHE A 105 17.50 -15.59 7.15
N GLU A 106 16.72 -15.50 8.22
CA GLU A 106 15.34 -14.98 8.21
C GLU A 106 15.29 -13.48 7.83
N ASP A 107 16.23 -12.69 8.33
CA ASP A 107 16.40 -11.28 7.98
C ASP A 107 16.69 -11.11 6.48
N ALA A 108 17.56 -11.96 5.91
CA ALA A 108 17.88 -11.93 4.49
C ALA A 108 16.69 -12.34 3.61
N LEU A 109 15.93 -13.38 3.99
CA LEU A 109 14.68 -13.76 3.33
C LEU A 109 13.67 -12.61 3.34
N THR A 110 13.48 -11.98 4.51
CA THR A 110 12.55 -10.86 4.66
C THR A 110 13.00 -9.65 3.83
N TYR A 111 14.30 -9.37 3.81
CA TYR A 111 14.87 -8.30 3.00
C TYR A 111 14.62 -8.52 1.51
N LEU A 112 14.93 -9.69 0.96
CA LEU A 112 14.68 -9.99 -0.45
C LEU A 112 13.18 -10.00 -0.78
N TYR A 113 12.32 -10.44 0.13
CA TYR A 113 10.86 -10.38 -0.06
C TYR A 113 10.35 -8.94 -0.21
N ILE A 114 10.80 -8.04 0.67
CA ILE A 114 10.33 -6.64 0.71
C ILE A 114 10.94 -5.82 -0.44
N THR A 115 12.21 -6.09 -0.78
CA THR A 115 12.91 -5.38 -1.85
C THR A 115 12.57 -5.92 -3.24
N GLY A 116 12.15 -7.19 -3.33
CA GLY A 116 11.82 -7.91 -4.56
C GLY A 116 13.07 -8.42 -5.27
N GLU A 117 13.97 -7.50 -5.61
CA GLU A 117 15.25 -7.80 -6.22
C GLU A 117 16.32 -6.81 -5.77
N VAL A 118 17.58 -7.27 -5.74
CA VAL A 118 18.73 -6.41 -5.42
C VAL A 118 19.89 -6.66 -6.35
N TYR A 119 20.64 -5.60 -6.64
CA TYR A 119 21.86 -5.70 -7.43
C TYR A 119 22.97 -6.34 -6.59
N GLU A 120 23.49 -7.48 -7.04
CA GLU A 120 24.34 -8.35 -6.22
C GLU A 120 25.66 -7.68 -5.79
N LYS A 121 26.22 -6.81 -6.64
CA LYS A 121 27.49 -6.12 -6.35
C LYS A 121 27.38 -5.00 -5.32
N GLU A 122 26.17 -4.48 -5.10
CA GLU A 122 25.94 -3.34 -4.19
C GLU A 122 25.07 -3.72 -2.98
N ILE A 123 25.03 -5.00 -2.64
CA ILE A 123 24.36 -5.44 -1.41
C ILE A 123 25.09 -4.83 -0.21
N ASP A 124 24.42 -3.90 0.46
CA ASP A 124 24.89 -3.23 1.69
C ASP A 124 24.09 -3.70 2.93
N TYR A 125 23.54 -4.91 2.87
CA TYR A 125 22.76 -5.50 3.95
C TYR A 125 23.46 -6.75 4.50
N ARG A 126 24.17 -6.57 5.62
CA ARG A 126 25.05 -7.59 6.22
C ARG A 126 24.39 -8.98 6.35
N PRO A 127 23.16 -9.14 6.86
CA PRO A 127 22.52 -10.45 6.94
C PRO A 127 22.43 -11.18 5.59
N LEU A 128 22.10 -10.44 4.52
CA LEU A 128 22.04 -10.99 3.16
C LEU A 128 23.44 -11.37 2.67
N ILE A 129 24.45 -10.50 2.85
CA ILE A 129 25.84 -10.80 2.43
C ILE A 129 26.32 -12.12 3.05
N THR A 130 26.06 -12.32 4.35
CA THR A 130 26.53 -13.50 5.07
C THR A 130 25.79 -14.79 4.73
N THR A 131 24.52 -14.71 4.32
CA THR A 131 23.66 -15.90 4.14
C THR A 131 23.31 -16.19 2.70
N LEU A 132 23.62 -15.29 1.75
CA LEU A 132 23.31 -15.44 0.33
C LEU A 132 23.85 -16.75 -0.28
N PRO A 133 25.10 -17.20 -0.01
CA PRO A 133 25.59 -18.48 -0.53
C PRO A 133 24.70 -19.65 -0.11
N ASP A 134 24.23 -19.64 1.14
CA ASP A 134 23.37 -20.69 1.69
C ASP A 134 21.94 -20.59 1.20
N LEU A 135 21.40 -19.38 1.06
CA LEU A 135 20.10 -19.15 0.43
C LEU A 135 20.07 -19.70 -1.00
N LYS A 136 21.16 -19.53 -1.77
CA LYS A 136 21.29 -20.10 -3.11
C LYS A 136 21.45 -21.62 -3.09
N ARG A 137 22.32 -22.14 -2.22
CA ARG A 137 22.55 -23.59 -2.06
C ARG A 137 21.26 -24.34 -1.70
N LEU A 138 20.43 -23.73 -0.85
CA LEU A 138 19.13 -24.26 -0.43
C LEU A 138 17.98 -23.90 -1.38
N GLN A 139 18.27 -23.27 -2.52
CA GLN A 139 17.29 -22.88 -3.55
C GLN A 139 16.19 -21.92 -3.07
N TYR A 140 16.46 -21.13 -2.04
CA TYR A 140 15.56 -20.04 -1.62
C TYR A 140 15.81 -18.72 -2.38
N ALA A 141 17.00 -18.53 -2.94
CA ALA A 141 17.34 -17.38 -3.74
C ALA A 141 18.05 -17.79 -5.03
N VAL A 142 17.89 -16.97 -6.07
CA VAL A 142 18.55 -17.18 -7.36
C VAL A 142 19.17 -15.87 -7.86
N SER A 143 20.31 -16.00 -8.53
CA SER A 143 20.94 -14.91 -9.27
C SER A 143 20.58 -14.98 -10.74
N TYR A 144 20.27 -13.85 -11.34
CA TYR A 144 19.95 -13.77 -12.76
C TYR A 144 20.46 -12.46 -13.37
N SER A 145 20.71 -12.45 -14.68
CA SER A 145 21.13 -11.26 -15.41
C SER A 145 20.01 -10.72 -16.26
N LYS A 146 19.85 -9.39 -16.30
CA LYS A 146 18.87 -8.75 -17.19
C LYS A 146 19.51 -8.56 -18.58
N PRO A 147 18.86 -8.96 -19.68
CA PRO A 147 19.46 -8.88 -21.02
C PRO A 147 19.96 -7.48 -21.42
N LYS A 148 19.27 -6.44 -20.96
CA LYS A 148 19.63 -5.03 -21.23
C LYS A 148 20.76 -4.48 -20.35
N LEU A 149 21.16 -5.21 -19.31
CA LEU A 149 22.15 -4.79 -18.30
C LEU A 149 23.28 -5.80 -18.15
N ASN A 150 23.56 -6.62 -19.17
CA ASN A 150 24.65 -7.60 -19.11
C ASN A 150 26.02 -6.88 -18.94
N PRO A 151 26.87 -7.17 -17.93
CA PRO A 151 26.88 -8.36 -17.04
C PRO A 151 26.46 -8.09 -15.57
N GLU A 152 25.46 -7.25 -15.34
CA GLU A 152 24.90 -7.02 -14.00
C GLU A 152 24.03 -8.20 -13.54
N THR A 153 24.33 -8.71 -12.35
CA THR A 153 23.62 -9.83 -11.72
C THR A 153 22.72 -9.31 -10.59
N PHE A 154 21.47 -9.74 -10.61
CA PHE A 154 20.45 -9.43 -9.61
C PHE A 154 20.08 -10.67 -8.83
N VAL A 155 19.75 -10.52 -7.55
CA VAL A 155 19.28 -11.58 -6.66
C VAL A 155 17.81 -11.37 -6.34
N CYS A 156 17.02 -12.43 -6.43
CA CYS A 156 15.64 -12.47 -5.96
C CYS A 156 15.31 -13.81 -5.28
N LEU A 157 14.15 -13.88 -4.63
CA LEU A 157 13.64 -15.13 -4.05
C LEU A 157 13.07 -16.06 -5.12
N THR A 158 13.25 -17.37 -4.91
CA THR A 158 12.47 -18.40 -5.60
C THR A 158 11.06 -18.49 -5.03
N HIS A 159 10.19 -19.35 -5.58
CA HIS A 159 8.85 -19.57 -5.05
C HIS A 159 8.88 -20.13 -3.61
N GLU A 160 9.80 -21.05 -3.34
CA GLU A 160 10.07 -21.63 -2.02
C GLU A 160 10.58 -20.54 -1.07
N GLY A 161 11.50 -19.70 -1.53
CA GLY A 161 12.04 -18.58 -0.76
C GLY A 161 10.99 -17.55 -0.40
N TYR A 162 10.11 -17.23 -1.35
CA TYR A 162 8.97 -16.34 -1.11
C TYR A 162 8.02 -16.91 -0.06
N SER A 163 7.70 -18.20 -0.15
CA SER A 163 6.86 -18.89 0.82
C SER A 163 7.46 -18.90 2.23
N ALA A 164 8.78 -19.15 2.33
CA ALA A 164 9.50 -19.10 3.60
C ALA A 164 9.55 -17.68 4.19
N ALA A 165 9.89 -16.67 3.38
CA ALA A 165 9.92 -15.28 3.80
C ALA A 165 8.56 -14.78 4.29
N LYS A 166 7.47 -15.20 3.62
CA LYS A 166 6.12 -14.86 4.04
C LYS A 166 5.82 -15.38 5.45
N LYS A 167 6.17 -16.62 5.78
CA LYS A 167 6.00 -17.18 7.14
C LYS A 167 6.76 -16.35 8.19
N VAL A 168 7.99 -15.94 7.89
CA VAL A 168 8.80 -15.07 8.77
C VAL A 168 8.11 -13.73 8.99
N ILE A 169 7.58 -13.11 7.92
CA ILE A 169 6.84 -11.84 8.01
C ILE A 169 5.59 -12.01 8.88
N LEU A 170 4.79 -13.05 8.66
CA LEU A 170 3.60 -13.31 9.47
C LEU A 170 3.94 -13.43 10.96
N ARG A 171 4.97 -14.21 11.31
CA ARG A 171 5.42 -14.34 12.69
C ARG A 171 5.88 -13.00 13.29
N ARG A 172 6.58 -12.15 12.52
CA ARG A 172 6.95 -10.78 12.96
C ARG A 172 5.74 -9.90 13.19
N MET A 173 4.75 -9.99 12.29
CA MET A 173 3.52 -9.22 12.41
C MET A 173 2.77 -9.56 13.70
N GLU A 174 2.73 -10.83 14.07
CA GLU A 174 2.11 -11.29 15.32
C GLU A 174 2.90 -10.88 16.56
N MET A 175 4.21 -11.14 16.56
CA MET A 175 5.12 -10.74 17.64
C MET A 175 5.01 -9.23 17.93
N PHE A 176 4.82 -8.42 16.89
CA PHE A 176 4.73 -6.96 17.01
C PHE A 176 3.33 -6.40 16.84
N GLU A 177 2.27 -7.22 16.94
CA GLU A 177 0.89 -6.79 16.72
C GLU A 177 0.52 -5.57 17.58
N LYS A 178 0.82 -5.63 18.89
CA LYS A 178 0.58 -4.51 19.82
C LYS A 178 1.29 -3.22 19.39
N LYS A 179 2.51 -3.32 18.82
CA LYS A 179 3.25 -2.15 18.33
C LYS A 179 2.64 -1.62 17.03
N LEU A 180 2.18 -2.50 16.14
CA LEU A 180 1.50 -2.12 14.91
C LEU A 180 0.17 -1.42 15.21
N ARG A 181 -0.64 -1.93 16.14
CA ARG A 181 -1.88 -1.29 16.58
C ARG A 181 -1.65 0.09 17.19
N LYS A 182 -0.52 0.33 17.86
CA LYS A 182 -0.15 1.67 18.37
C LYS A 182 0.20 2.66 17.27
N LEU A 183 0.51 2.20 16.06
CA LEU A 183 0.70 3.07 14.90
C LEU A 183 -0.63 3.47 14.26
N SER A 184 -1.73 2.82 14.62
CA SER A 184 -3.05 3.06 14.04
C SER A 184 -3.63 4.40 14.46
N SER A 185 -4.04 5.19 13.47
CA SER A 185 -4.72 6.47 13.64
C SER A 185 -5.40 6.85 12.33
N PRO A 186 -6.35 7.80 12.33
CA PRO A 186 -6.93 8.32 11.09
C PRO A 186 -5.86 8.85 10.11
N GLU A 187 -4.82 9.52 10.60
CA GLU A 187 -3.69 9.94 9.77
C GLU A 187 -2.92 8.75 9.17
N SER A 188 -2.62 7.74 10.00
CA SER A 188 -1.91 6.53 9.56
C SER A 188 -2.70 5.73 8.54
N TYR A 189 -4.04 5.78 8.58
CA TYR A 189 -4.90 5.21 7.55
C TYR A 189 -4.63 5.84 6.17
N LEU A 190 -4.65 7.18 6.09
CA LEU A 190 -4.37 7.89 4.85
C LEU A 190 -2.95 7.58 4.35
N VAL A 191 -1.98 7.55 5.26
CA VAL A 191 -0.60 7.22 4.92
C VAL A 191 -0.48 5.79 4.39
N ALA A 192 -1.10 4.82 5.05
CA ALA A 192 -1.05 3.42 4.64
C ALA A 192 -1.75 3.21 3.28
N LEU A 193 -2.89 3.87 3.04
CA LEU A 193 -3.53 3.89 1.72
C LEU A 193 -2.62 4.48 0.64
N GLY A 194 -1.96 5.60 0.90
CA GLY A 194 -1.02 6.20 -0.06
C GLY A 194 0.21 5.33 -0.33
N MET A 195 0.72 4.63 0.70
CA MET A 195 1.78 3.64 0.56
C MET A 195 1.32 2.41 -0.23
N SER A 196 0.04 2.03 -0.15
CA SER A 196 -0.50 0.82 -0.78
C SER A 196 -0.39 0.79 -2.31
N ALA A 197 -0.22 1.94 -2.95
CA ALA A 197 -0.06 2.06 -4.41
C ALA A 197 1.32 1.59 -4.90
N GLY A 198 2.35 1.64 -4.07
CA GLY A 198 3.72 1.31 -4.49
C GLY A 198 4.59 0.61 -3.46
N LEU A 199 4.09 0.38 -2.24
CA LEU A 199 4.79 -0.19 -1.09
C LEU A 199 6.17 0.45 -0.84
N ARG A 200 6.25 1.75 -1.12
CA ARG A 200 7.48 2.53 -1.04
C ARG A 200 7.23 3.97 -0.64
N VAL A 201 8.23 4.55 0.04
CA VAL A 201 8.28 5.95 0.44
C VAL A 201 9.68 6.49 0.21
N SER A 202 9.80 7.53 -0.60
CA SER A 202 11.05 8.30 -0.75
C SER A 202 10.97 9.55 0.11
N GLU A 203 12.11 9.98 0.65
CA GLU A 203 12.20 11.25 1.36
C GLU A 203 12.09 12.42 0.37
N THR A 204 11.19 13.34 0.64
CA THR A 204 10.96 14.56 -0.14
C THR A 204 10.73 15.73 0.79
N ASP A 205 10.72 16.95 0.25
CA ASP A 205 10.29 18.12 1.02
C ASP A 205 8.89 17.88 1.61
N TYR A 206 8.72 18.18 2.89
CA TYR A 206 7.47 18.02 3.62
C TYR A 206 7.20 19.20 4.56
N LEU A 207 5.99 19.25 5.12
CA LEU A 207 5.55 20.27 6.05
C LEU A 207 5.44 19.71 7.48
N ASP A 208 5.86 20.51 8.45
CA ASP A 208 5.60 20.24 9.87
C ASP A 208 4.29 20.90 10.36
N GLU A 209 3.86 21.98 9.70
CA GLU A 209 2.63 22.73 10.00
C GLU A 209 1.66 22.69 8.82
N TYR A 210 0.37 22.50 9.13
CA TYR A 210 -0.69 22.30 8.13
C TYR A 210 -1.71 23.44 8.05
N ASP A 211 -1.37 24.64 8.55
CA ASP A 211 -2.21 25.81 8.36
C ASP A 211 -2.22 26.24 6.88
N LEU A 212 -3.27 26.96 6.47
CA LEU A 212 -3.45 27.37 5.07
C LEU A 212 -2.28 28.18 4.52
N LYS A 213 -1.63 29.04 5.33
CA LYS A 213 -0.52 29.88 4.86
C LYS A 213 0.72 29.03 4.57
N SER A 214 1.02 28.06 5.42
CA SER A 214 2.10 27.09 5.20
C SER A 214 1.83 26.19 3.99
N LEU A 215 0.60 25.69 3.86
CA LEU A 215 0.18 24.87 2.71
C LEU A 215 0.27 25.64 1.38
N LEU A 216 -0.20 26.89 1.33
CA LEU A 216 -0.09 27.73 0.12
C LEU A 216 1.37 27.97 -0.28
N SER A 217 2.23 28.28 0.70
CA SER A 217 3.65 28.51 0.48
C SER A 217 4.36 27.26 -0.04
N PHE A 218 3.98 26.09 0.45
CA PHE A 218 4.48 24.81 -0.02
C PHE A 218 3.98 24.47 -1.43
N MET A 219 2.67 24.52 -1.68
CA MET A 219 2.08 24.19 -2.98
C MET A 219 2.62 25.08 -4.10
N LYS A 220 2.92 26.35 -3.82
CA LYS A 220 3.55 27.27 -4.79
C LYS A 220 4.88 26.72 -5.32
N ARG A 221 5.71 26.14 -4.45
CA ARG A 221 7.04 25.58 -4.78
C ARG A 221 6.97 24.16 -5.37
N LEU A 222 5.84 23.49 -5.26
CA LEU A 222 5.69 22.11 -5.70
C LEU A 222 5.84 22.00 -7.23
N ASN A 223 6.61 21.02 -7.69
CA ASN A 223 6.75 20.70 -9.10
C ASN A 223 5.41 20.18 -9.67
N GLU A 224 5.05 20.61 -10.86
CA GLU A 224 3.81 20.25 -11.56
C GLU A 224 3.65 18.73 -11.76
N GLU A 225 4.76 18.01 -11.99
CA GLU A 225 4.77 16.56 -12.12
C GLU A 225 4.31 15.85 -10.84
N LYS A 226 4.46 16.48 -9.67
CA LYS A 226 3.98 15.96 -8.39
C LYS A 226 2.47 16.15 -8.20
N ILE A 227 1.82 16.98 -9.01
CA ILE A 227 0.38 17.26 -8.95
C ILE A 227 -0.40 16.27 -9.84
N LYS A 228 0.24 15.78 -10.90
CA LYS A 228 -0.33 14.77 -11.79
C LYS A 228 -0.63 13.48 -11.02
N VAL A 229 -1.76 12.86 -11.31
CA VAL A 229 -2.19 11.61 -10.68
C VAL A 229 -2.07 10.44 -11.64
N ASP A 230 -1.77 9.28 -11.07
CA ASP A 230 -1.94 8.00 -11.75
C ASP A 230 -3.44 7.69 -11.82
N THR A 231 -3.98 7.72 -13.04
CA THR A 231 -5.41 7.54 -13.30
C THR A 231 -5.88 6.09 -13.19
N SER A 232 -4.97 5.13 -13.03
CA SER A 232 -5.32 3.73 -12.75
C SER A 232 -5.76 3.53 -11.29
N LEU A 233 -5.42 4.48 -10.40
CA LEU A 233 -5.73 4.40 -8.98
C LEU A 233 -7.16 4.86 -8.69
N HIS A 234 -7.77 4.25 -7.67
CA HIS A 234 -9.02 4.76 -7.10
C HIS A 234 -8.82 6.20 -6.58
N PRO A 235 -9.78 7.14 -6.75
CA PRO A 235 -9.60 8.55 -6.38
C PRO A 235 -9.13 8.78 -4.94
N LYS A 236 -9.64 8.00 -3.98
CA LYS A 236 -9.20 8.05 -2.58
C LYS A 236 -7.72 7.66 -2.42
N VAL A 237 -7.29 6.61 -3.11
CA VAL A 237 -5.89 6.14 -3.09
C VAL A 237 -4.98 7.15 -3.80
N ALA A 238 -5.43 7.74 -4.92
CA ALA A 238 -4.70 8.78 -5.63
C ALA A 238 -4.47 10.02 -4.75
N LEU A 239 -5.51 10.49 -4.05
CA LEU A 239 -5.38 11.59 -3.08
C LEU A 239 -4.44 11.22 -1.93
N CYS A 240 -4.60 10.05 -1.33
CA CYS A 240 -3.73 9.59 -0.25
C CYS A 240 -2.27 9.47 -0.72
N ARG A 241 -2.04 9.01 -1.96
CA ARG A 241 -0.71 8.93 -2.55
C ARG A 241 -0.10 10.32 -2.75
N PHE A 242 -0.88 11.26 -3.28
CA PHE A 242 -0.47 12.66 -3.38
C PHE A 242 -0.08 13.23 -2.02
N LEU A 243 -0.90 13.01 -0.99
CA LEU A 243 -0.60 13.45 0.38
C LEU A 243 0.71 12.84 0.89
N VAL A 244 0.90 11.52 0.76
CA VAL A 244 2.13 10.81 1.20
C VAL A 244 3.39 11.28 0.46
N ASP A 245 3.29 11.57 -0.84
CA ASP A 245 4.41 12.01 -1.65
C ASP A 245 4.71 13.52 -1.51
N THR A 246 3.88 14.24 -0.75
CA THR A 246 3.99 15.69 -0.54
C THR A 246 3.80 16.04 0.94
N VAL A 247 2.60 16.44 1.35
CA VAL A 247 2.30 17.06 2.64
C VAL A 247 2.52 16.14 3.83
N LEU A 248 2.13 14.87 3.72
CA LEU A 248 2.27 13.85 4.77
C LEU A 248 3.56 13.01 4.66
N ASN A 249 4.54 13.42 3.83
CA ASN A 249 5.76 12.64 3.63
C ASN A 249 6.55 12.45 4.93
N GLY A 250 6.66 13.48 5.78
CA GLY A 250 7.30 13.38 7.10
C GLY A 250 6.66 12.33 8.01
N LYS A 251 5.31 12.21 7.98
CA LYS A 251 4.57 11.17 8.71
C LYS A 251 4.78 9.79 8.10
N ALA A 252 4.78 9.69 6.76
CA ALA A 252 5.07 8.47 6.02
C ALA A 252 6.47 7.92 6.35
N LEU A 253 7.48 8.78 6.41
CA LEU A 253 8.83 8.42 6.81
C LEU A 253 8.90 7.95 8.27
N LYS A 254 8.16 8.58 9.19
CA LYS A 254 8.07 8.14 10.60
C LYS A 254 7.48 6.73 10.70
N ILE A 255 6.38 6.46 10.00
CA ILE A 255 5.78 5.11 9.94
C ILE A 255 6.75 4.11 9.31
N ALA A 256 7.39 4.44 8.19
CA ALA A 256 8.36 3.57 7.54
C ALA A 256 9.58 3.26 8.43
N LYS A 257 10.08 4.24 9.19
CA LYS A 257 11.13 4.05 10.20
C LYS A 257 10.69 3.12 11.33
N SER A 258 9.46 3.29 11.83
CA SER A 258 8.88 2.39 12.82
C SER A 258 8.78 0.96 12.29
N LEU A 259 8.27 0.76 11.07
CA LEU A 259 8.20 -0.56 10.43
C LEU A 259 9.58 -1.17 10.18
N LYS A 260 10.59 -0.34 9.84
CA LYS A 260 11.98 -0.80 9.71
C LYS A 260 12.50 -1.38 11.02
N ASN A 261 12.21 -0.73 12.16
CA ASN A 261 12.61 -1.24 13.48
C ASN A 261 11.93 -2.56 13.87
N LEU A 262 10.80 -2.89 13.23
CA LEU A 262 10.11 -4.17 13.38
C LEU A 262 10.57 -5.22 12.35
N GLY A 263 11.50 -4.89 11.47
CA GLY A 263 11.93 -5.76 10.37
C GLY A 263 10.86 -5.94 9.29
N LEU A 264 9.96 -4.98 9.14
CA LEU A 264 8.84 -4.95 8.17
C LEU A 264 9.00 -3.87 7.10
N ALA A 265 10.14 -3.17 7.09
CA ALA A 265 10.54 -2.26 6.04
C ALA A 265 12.07 -2.17 5.96
N PHE A 266 12.59 -1.79 4.79
CA PHE A 266 14.03 -1.60 4.59
C PHE A 266 14.31 -0.32 3.81
N ARG A 267 15.34 0.40 4.22
CA ARG A 267 15.87 1.55 3.46
C ARG A 267 16.84 0.99 2.43
N VAL A 268 16.59 1.29 1.16
CA VAL A 268 17.38 0.80 0.03
C VAL A 268 17.78 1.93 -0.91
N LYS A 269 18.91 1.75 -1.57
CA LYS A 269 19.35 2.62 -2.66
C LYS A 269 18.48 2.37 -3.89
N LYS A 270 18.06 3.45 -4.53
CA LYS A 270 17.28 3.44 -5.76
C LYS A 270 18.21 3.71 -6.93
N PHE A 271 18.09 2.89 -7.97
CA PHE A 271 18.85 3.06 -9.20
C PHE A 271 17.92 3.24 -10.39
N SER A 272 18.41 3.95 -11.40
CA SER A 272 17.78 4.05 -12.71
C SER A 272 17.86 2.70 -13.44
N PRO A 273 17.10 2.50 -14.52
CA PRO A 273 17.27 1.35 -15.40
C PRO A 273 18.68 1.20 -15.98
N PHE A 274 19.53 2.24 -15.89
CA PHE A 274 20.91 2.25 -16.38
C PHE A 274 21.95 2.19 -15.25
N GLY A 275 21.54 1.85 -14.02
CA GLY A 275 22.45 1.73 -12.88
C GLY A 275 22.84 3.05 -12.21
N HIS A 276 22.40 4.21 -12.70
CA HIS A 276 22.65 5.48 -12.00
C HIS A 276 21.88 5.58 -10.69
N TYR A 277 22.56 5.99 -9.62
CA TYR A 277 21.97 6.24 -8.32
C TYR A 277 20.96 7.40 -8.35
N LEU A 278 19.75 7.18 -7.84
CA LEU A 278 18.63 8.13 -7.83
C LEU A 278 18.21 8.55 -6.42
N GLY A 279 18.97 8.18 -5.39
CA GLY A 279 18.64 8.42 -3.98
C GLY A 279 18.21 7.15 -3.24
N GLU A 280 17.50 7.31 -2.13
CA GLU A 280 17.08 6.19 -1.29
C GLU A 280 15.56 6.20 -1.07
N GLU A 281 15.01 5.02 -0.80
CA GLU A 281 13.61 4.87 -0.46
C GLU A 281 13.43 3.76 0.59
N TYR A 282 12.37 3.86 1.36
CA TYR A 282 11.88 2.75 2.17
C TYR A 282 11.02 1.85 1.28
N ARG A 283 11.30 0.55 1.30
CA ARG A 283 10.43 -0.52 0.81
C ARG A 283 9.75 -1.19 1.99
N ILE A 284 8.47 -1.49 1.88
CA ILE A 284 7.62 -1.88 3.01
C ILE A 284 6.93 -3.21 2.71
N ALA A 285 6.85 -4.09 3.71
CA ALA A 285 6.06 -5.32 3.62
C ALA A 285 4.59 -4.99 3.35
N ARG A 286 4.00 -5.66 2.37
CA ARG A 286 2.58 -5.49 2.01
C ARG A 286 1.67 -5.78 3.20
N GLU A 287 1.97 -6.82 3.95
CA GLU A 287 1.25 -7.27 5.15
C GLU A 287 1.20 -6.18 6.22
N ALA A 288 2.27 -5.40 6.37
CA ALA A 288 2.32 -4.30 7.32
C ALA A 288 1.40 -3.15 6.90
N VAL A 289 1.41 -2.78 5.61
CA VAL A 289 0.51 -1.75 5.07
C VAL A 289 -0.95 -2.21 5.16
N GLU A 290 -1.22 -3.48 4.82
CA GLU A 290 -2.54 -4.09 4.94
C GLU A 290 -3.07 -4.01 6.37
N ALA A 291 -2.25 -4.40 7.36
CA ALA A 291 -2.62 -4.32 8.77
C ALA A 291 -2.93 -2.87 9.22
N LEU A 292 -2.11 -1.89 8.82
CA LEU A 292 -2.37 -0.48 9.16
C LEU A 292 -3.68 0.04 8.56
N ILE A 293 -4.01 -0.38 7.33
CA ILE A 293 -5.29 -0.07 6.69
C ILE A 293 -6.44 -0.74 7.46
N LYS A 294 -6.29 -1.98 7.92
CA LYS A 294 -7.34 -2.69 8.68
C LYS A 294 -7.57 -2.13 10.08
N PHE A 295 -6.49 -1.83 10.79
CA PHE A 295 -6.55 -1.35 12.16
C PHE A 295 -7.05 0.09 12.31
N SER A 296 -7.14 0.82 11.20
CA SER A 296 -7.44 2.26 11.18
C SER A 296 -8.53 2.56 10.17
N TYR A 297 -9.15 3.73 10.29
CA TYR A 297 -10.05 4.26 9.28
C TYR A 297 -10.05 5.78 9.33
N ALA A 298 -10.19 6.39 8.15
CA ALA A 298 -10.51 7.80 8.02
C ALA A 298 -11.43 7.99 6.82
N GLU A 299 -12.55 8.67 7.06
CA GLU A 299 -13.42 9.10 5.99
C GLU A 299 -12.82 10.35 5.31
N ILE A 300 -12.84 10.37 3.97
CA ILE A 300 -12.54 11.57 3.20
C ILE A 300 -13.84 12.01 2.56
N PRO A 301 -14.31 13.25 2.81
CA PRO A 301 -15.54 13.73 2.20
C PRO A 301 -15.51 13.58 0.67
N LYS A 302 -16.60 13.05 0.10
CA LYS A 302 -16.70 12.82 -1.36
C LYS A 302 -16.40 14.08 -2.16
N ASP A 303 -16.81 15.24 -1.66
CA ASP A 303 -16.56 16.52 -2.31
C ASP A 303 -15.06 16.89 -2.38
N CYS A 304 -14.27 16.50 -1.39
CA CYS A 304 -12.80 16.62 -1.47
C CYS A 304 -12.24 15.71 -2.57
N LEU A 305 -12.74 14.49 -2.72
CA LEU A 305 -12.30 13.58 -3.78
C LEU A 305 -12.69 14.11 -5.17
N LYS A 306 -13.92 14.61 -5.33
CA LYS A 306 -14.40 15.23 -6.58
C LYS A 306 -13.57 16.44 -6.98
N GLU A 307 -13.30 17.32 -6.02
CA GLU A 307 -12.46 18.51 -6.24
C GLU A 307 -11.04 18.08 -6.63
N PHE A 308 -10.43 17.14 -5.88
CA PHE A 308 -9.09 16.63 -6.18
C PHE A 308 -8.98 16.10 -7.61
N MET A 309 -9.93 15.28 -8.05
CA MET A 309 -9.94 14.74 -9.42
C MET A 309 -10.11 15.85 -10.46
N ALA A 310 -10.92 16.87 -10.21
CA ALA A 310 -11.07 18.01 -11.12
C ALA A 310 -9.79 18.85 -11.28
N LEU A 311 -8.95 18.89 -10.25
CA LEU A 311 -7.70 19.66 -10.24
C LEU A 311 -6.54 18.90 -10.88
N THR A 312 -6.51 17.57 -10.74
CA THR A 312 -5.34 16.75 -11.07
C THR A 312 -5.48 15.93 -12.34
N TYR A 313 -6.67 15.39 -12.62
CA TYR A 313 -6.91 14.55 -13.80
C TYR A 313 -6.67 15.29 -15.13
N PRO A 314 -7.12 16.56 -15.30
CA PRO A 314 -6.90 17.30 -16.54
C PRO A 314 -5.42 17.55 -16.87
N LEU A 315 -4.53 17.53 -15.87
CA LEU A 315 -3.09 17.73 -16.08
C LEU A 315 -2.43 16.55 -16.80
N SER A 316 -3.09 15.38 -16.78
CA SER A 316 -2.62 14.16 -17.45
C SER A 316 -3.48 13.76 -18.64
N ASN A 317 -4.73 14.26 -18.73
CA ASN A 317 -5.70 13.81 -19.73
C ASN A 317 -6.55 14.99 -20.24
N SER A 318 -6.59 15.15 -21.55
CA SER A 318 -7.44 16.14 -22.22
C SER A 318 -8.89 15.69 -22.38
N ASP A 319 -9.18 14.38 -22.35
CA ASP A 319 -10.53 13.83 -22.34
C ASP A 319 -10.98 13.58 -20.89
N ILE A 320 -11.91 14.40 -20.41
CA ILE A 320 -12.42 14.36 -19.03
C ILE A 320 -13.73 13.57 -18.89
N TYR A 321 -14.19 12.90 -19.96
CA TYR A 321 -15.39 12.06 -19.90
C TYR A 321 -15.44 11.15 -18.66
N PRO A 322 -14.35 10.45 -18.26
CA PRO A 322 -14.39 9.52 -17.13
C PRO A 322 -14.70 10.17 -15.77
N ILE A 323 -14.41 11.46 -15.62
CA ILE A 323 -14.63 12.19 -14.37
C ILE A 323 -15.77 13.20 -14.46
N MET A 324 -16.42 13.37 -15.62
CA MET A 324 -17.38 14.46 -15.82
C MET A 324 -18.62 14.32 -14.94
N SER A 325 -19.15 13.11 -14.78
CA SER A 325 -20.30 12.84 -13.89
C SER A 325 -19.93 12.95 -12.41
N TYR A 326 -18.67 12.68 -12.07
CA TYR A 326 -18.17 12.68 -10.69
C TYR A 326 -17.76 14.08 -10.23
N SER A 327 -17.02 14.82 -11.06
CA SER A 327 -16.31 16.06 -10.74
C SER A 327 -16.80 17.29 -11.52
N GLY A 328 -17.88 17.16 -12.30
CA GLY A 328 -18.35 18.19 -13.25
C GLY A 328 -18.61 19.56 -12.64
N GLU A 329 -19.10 19.64 -11.39
CA GLU A 329 -19.31 20.92 -10.70
C GLU A 329 -18.01 21.71 -10.54
N TYR A 330 -16.93 21.04 -10.12
CA TYR A 330 -15.63 21.66 -9.92
C TYR A 330 -14.95 22.04 -11.24
N LEU A 331 -15.14 21.23 -12.29
CA LEU A 331 -14.68 21.55 -13.64
C LEU A 331 -15.38 22.81 -14.19
N ARG A 332 -16.70 22.91 -14.03
CA ARG A 332 -17.46 24.13 -14.40
C ARG A 332 -17.06 25.33 -13.56
N LYS A 333 -16.71 25.12 -12.28
CA LYS A 333 -16.16 26.19 -11.44
C LYS A 333 -14.81 26.66 -11.98
N ALA A 334 -13.92 25.77 -12.39
CA ALA A 334 -12.65 26.14 -13.02
C ALA A 334 -12.86 26.92 -14.33
N GLU A 335 -13.79 26.49 -15.17
CA GLU A 335 -14.16 27.19 -16.40
C GLU A 335 -14.68 28.61 -16.13
N LYS A 336 -15.59 28.77 -15.16
CA LYS A 336 -16.07 30.09 -14.72
C LYS A 336 -14.98 31.02 -14.19
N ASN A 337 -13.87 30.47 -13.69
CA ASN A 337 -12.71 31.24 -13.26
C ASN A 337 -11.75 31.57 -14.42
N GLY A 338 -12.05 31.15 -15.65
CA GLY A 338 -11.23 31.42 -16.84
C GLY A 338 -9.91 30.64 -16.86
N VAL A 339 -9.80 29.55 -16.10
CA VAL A 339 -8.56 28.74 -16.03
C VAL A 339 -8.60 27.51 -16.93
N CYS A 340 -9.75 27.21 -17.52
CA CYS A 340 -9.90 26.19 -18.56
C CYS A 340 -11.14 26.50 -19.43
N ARG A 341 -11.27 25.78 -20.54
CA ARG A 341 -12.45 25.78 -21.41
C ARG A 341 -12.92 24.35 -21.66
N LEU A 342 -14.22 24.10 -21.53
CA LEU A 342 -14.83 22.79 -21.76
C LEU A 342 -15.49 22.75 -23.14
N GLU A 343 -15.13 21.74 -23.94
CA GLU A 343 -15.68 21.49 -25.28
C GLU A 343 -16.19 20.05 -25.35
N GLY A 344 -17.42 19.85 -24.88
CA GLY A 344 -17.97 18.50 -24.69
C GLY A 344 -17.19 17.75 -23.61
N SER A 345 -16.54 16.65 -23.97
CA SER A 345 -15.67 15.90 -23.05
C SER A 345 -14.21 16.36 -23.09
N LYS A 346 -13.84 17.29 -23.97
CA LYS A 346 -12.47 17.81 -24.02
C LYS A 346 -12.30 19.00 -23.09
N ILE A 347 -11.14 19.09 -22.45
CA ILE A 347 -10.72 20.23 -21.66
C ILE A 347 -9.46 20.86 -22.26
N ASN A 348 -9.50 22.19 -22.44
CA ASN A 348 -8.34 22.99 -22.80
C ASN A 348 -7.93 23.82 -21.57
N LEU A 349 -6.73 23.60 -21.05
CA LEU A 349 -6.21 24.30 -19.87
C LEU A 349 -5.54 25.62 -20.28
N SER A 350 -5.71 26.66 -19.48
CA SER A 350 -4.90 27.88 -19.64
C SER A 350 -3.60 27.78 -18.84
N ASP A 351 -2.64 28.66 -19.14
CA ASP A 351 -1.36 28.73 -18.43
C ASP A 351 -1.51 28.97 -16.92
N ARG A 352 -2.65 29.50 -16.48
CA ARG A 352 -2.96 29.79 -15.07
C ARG A 352 -3.57 28.61 -14.32
N PHE A 353 -3.89 27.50 -15.00
CA PHE A 353 -4.58 26.37 -14.37
C PHE A 353 -3.77 25.74 -13.25
N ILE A 354 -2.45 25.67 -13.41
CA ILE A 354 -1.57 25.05 -12.41
C ILE A 354 -1.53 25.87 -11.13
N ASP A 355 -1.44 27.20 -11.23
CA ASP A 355 -1.51 28.09 -10.07
C ASP A 355 -2.86 27.98 -9.37
N TYR A 356 -3.94 27.94 -10.14
CA TYR A 356 -5.28 27.67 -9.61
C TYR A 356 -5.35 26.33 -8.87
N ALA A 357 -4.81 25.26 -9.47
CA ALA A 357 -4.77 23.93 -8.88
C ALA A 357 -3.97 23.92 -7.57
N LYS A 358 -2.79 24.55 -7.53
CA LYS A 358 -1.96 24.68 -6.33
C LYS A 358 -2.70 25.36 -5.18
N VAL A 359 -3.39 26.47 -5.45
CA VAL A 359 -4.19 27.18 -4.42
C VAL A 359 -5.35 26.31 -3.93
N ARG A 360 -6.08 25.67 -4.83
CA ARG A 360 -7.23 24.84 -4.47
C ARG A 360 -6.83 23.56 -3.76
N LEU A 361 -5.70 22.96 -4.13
CA LEU A 361 -5.11 21.82 -3.43
C LEU A 361 -4.69 22.21 -2.01
N ALA A 362 -4.11 23.38 -1.78
CA ALA A 362 -3.80 23.83 -0.42
C ALA A 362 -5.06 23.88 0.47
N ILE A 363 -6.14 24.48 -0.03
CA ILE A 363 -7.43 24.57 0.68
C ILE A 363 -8.03 23.17 0.91
N LEU A 364 -7.96 22.29 -0.10
CA LEU A 364 -8.47 20.93 -0.02
C LEU A 364 -7.70 20.11 1.01
N VAL A 365 -6.38 20.18 1.01
CA VAL A 365 -5.52 19.47 1.96
C VAL A 365 -5.81 19.95 3.39
N GLU A 366 -5.94 21.26 3.60
CA GLU A 366 -6.30 21.80 4.91
C GLU A 366 -7.63 21.20 5.41
N LYS A 367 -8.65 21.13 4.55
CA LYS A 367 -9.95 20.52 4.90
C LYS A 367 -9.80 19.04 5.25
N VAL A 368 -9.04 18.28 4.46
CA VAL A 368 -8.80 16.85 4.72
C VAL A 368 -8.13 16.66 6.08
N ILE A 369 -7.08 17.43 6.36
CA ILE A 369 -6.33 17.32 7.63
C ILE A 369 -7.19 17.74 8.82
N LYS A 370 -7.98 18.82 8.71
CA LYS A 370 -8.91 19.25 9.77
C LYS A 370 -9.98 18.21 10.10
N ASN A 371 -10.40 17.40 9.12
CA ASN A 371 -11.36 16.31 9.36
C ASN A 371 -10.74 15.08 10.06
N LEU A 372 -9.42 15.04 10.24
CA LEU A 372 -8.73 13.96 10.96
C LEU A 372 -8.56 14.25 12.45
N SER A 373 -8.77 15.51 12.86
CA SER A 373 -8.72 15.99 14.25
C SER A 373 -10.12 15.97 14.86
#